data_AF-A0A9E2UHV2-F1
#
_entry.id   AF-A0A9E2UHV2-F1
#
_cell.length_a   1.000
_cell.length_b   1.000
_cell.length_c   1.000
_cell.angle_alpha   90.00
_cell.angle_beta   90.00
_cell.angle_gamma   90.00
#
_symmetry.space_group_name_H-M   'P 1'
#
loop_
_entity.id
_entity.type
_entity.pdbx_description
1 polymer ?
#
loop_
_entity_poly.entity_id
_entity_poly.type
_entity_poly.pdbx_seq_one_letter_code
_entity_poly.pdbx_strand_id
1 'polypeptide(L)' 'MIEDSPTGVAAGKAAGMFTFGLCAGRHIRRGHADRLTEAGADMIAESFDQIAEVLRLKIASAIN' A
#
# COMPACT_ATOMS: atom_id res chain seq x y z
N MET A 1 3.31 4.66 4.62
CA MET A 1 1.86 4.87 4.72
C MET A 1 1.14 3.58 4.33
N ILE A 2 0.02 3.24 4.97
CA ILE A 2 -0.87 2.12 4.59
C ILE A 2 -2.28 2.71 4.46
N GLU A 3 -2.86 2.66 3.27
CA GLU A 3 -4.09 3.37 2.95
C GLU A 3 -5.03 2.49 2.13
N ASP A 4 -6.32 2.53 2.44
CA ASP A 4 -7.37 1.86 1.68
C ASP A 4 -8.19 2.84 0.81
N SER A 5 -7.75 4.10 0.72
CA SER A 5 -8.42 5.15 -0.05
C SER A 5 -7.48 5.82 -1.07
N PRO A 6 -7.97 6.16 -2.28
CA PRO A 6 -7.17 6.93 -3.26
C PRO A 6 -6.67 8.28 -2.71
N THR A 7 -7.49 8.96 -1.91
CA THR A 7 -7.12 10.25 -1.30
C THR A 7 -5.99 10.10 -0.28
N GLY A 8 -6.04 9.07 0.55
CA GLY A 8 -4.97 8.78 1.51
C GLY A 8 -3.68 8.35 0.81
N VAL A 9 -3.79 7.54 -0.25
CA VAL A 9 -2.65 7.18 -1.09
C VAL A 9 -1.97 8.43 -1.65
N ALA A 10 -2.73 9.31 -2.30
CA ALA A 10 -2.21 10.54 -2.88
C ALA A 10 -1.55 11.44 -1.83
N ALA A 11 -2.13 11.56 -0.63
CA ALA A 11 -1.54 12.30 0.48
C ALA A 11 -0.20 11.70 0.93
N GLY A 12 -0.12 10.37 1.08
CA GLY A 12 1.13 9.69 1.41
C GLY A 12 2.22 9.92 0.37
N LYS A 13 1.86 9.89 -0.92
CA LYS A 13 2.79 10.19 -2.02
C LYS A 13 3.24 11.66 -2.04
N ALA A 14 2.32 12.60 -1.81
CA ALA A 14 2.65 14.02 -1.69
C ALA A 14 3.62 14.30 -0.52
N ALA A 15 3.55 13.50 0.54
CA ALA A 15 4.48 13.56 1.67
C ALA A 15 5.82 12.82 1.44
N GLY A 16 6.06 12.28 0.24
CA GLY A 16 7.29 11.55 -0.08
C GLY A 16 7.40 10.16 0.56
N MET A 17 6.29 9.60 1.04
CA MET A 17 6.29 8.29 1.69
C MET A 17 6.25 7.14 0.68
N PHE A 18 6.79 5.99 1.09
CA PHE A 18 6.40 4.71 0.53
C PHE A 18 4.99 4.37 1.03
N THR A 19 4.07 4.09 0.11
CA THR A 19 2.64 4.01 0.37
C THR A 19 2.09 2.68 -0.16
N PHE A 20 1.59 1.86 0.75
CA PHE A 20 0.81 0.68 0.41
C PHE A 20 -0.65 1.06 0.19
N GLY A 21 -1.24 0.55 -0.89
CA GLY A 21 -2.68 0.41 -1.03
C GLY A 21 -3.14 -0.90 -0.37
N LEU A 22 -4.11 -0.85 0.54
CA LEU A 22 -4.60 -2.02 1.28
C LEU A 22 -6.02 -2.40 0.86
N CYS A 23 -6.19 -3.64 0.43
CA CYS A 23 -7.44 -4.25 -0.02
C CYS A 23 -7.99 -5.30 0.98
N ALA A 24 -7.71 -5.15 2.28
CA ALA A 24 -8.13 -6.10 3.31
C ALA A 24 -9.50 -5.76 3.96
N GLY A 25 -10.07 -4.58 3.65
CA GLY A 25 -11.34 -4.13 4.22
C GLY A 25 -12.54 -4.89 3.66
N ARG A 26 -13.55 -5.17 4.50
CA ARG A 26 -14.81 -5.82 4.05
C ARG A 26 -15.61 -5.00 3.04
N HIS A 27 -15.35 -3.70 2.95
CA HIS A 27 -16.02 -2.79 2.03
C HIS A 27 -15.33 -2.71 0.65
N ILE A 28 -14.16 -3.35 0.49
CA ILE A 28 -13.37 -3.34 -0.73
C ILE A 28 -14.09 -4.14 -1.82
N ARG A 29 -14.12 -3.59 -3.04
CA ARG A 29 -14.80 -4.16 -4.20
C ARG A 29 -13.84 -4.34 -5.38
N ARG A 30 -14.28 -5.08 -6.40
CA ARG A 30 -13.55 -5.22 -7.66
C ARG A 30 -13.23 -3.84 -8.25
N GLY A 31 -12.00 -3.66 -8.75
CA GLY A 31 -11.49 -2.40 -9.29
C GLY A 31 -10.92 -1.45 -8.23
N HIS A 32 -10.99 -1.77 -6.94
CA HIS A 32 -10.43 -0.91 -5.90
C HIS A 32 -8.90 -0.87 -5.94
N ALA A 33 -8.24 -2.01 -6.16
CA ALA A 33 -6.79 -2.09 -6.33
C ALA A 33 -6.29 -1.19 -7.49
N ASP A 34 -7.03 -1.15 -8.59
CA ASP A 34 -6.70 -0.31 -9.75
C ASP A 34 -6.75 1.17 -9.36
N ARG A 35 -7.79 1.60 -8.63
CA ARG A 35 -7.93 2.98 -8.15
C ARG A 35 -6.82 3.39 -7.18
N LEU A 36 -6.35 2.48 -6.33
CA LEU A 36 -5.22 2.75 -5.44
C LEU A 36 -3.90 2.85 -6.21
N THR A 37 -3.72 2.00 -7.23
CA THR A 37 -2.57 2.06 -8.15
C THR A 37 -2.55 3.38 -8.91
N GLU A 38 -3.69 3.80 -9.48
CA GLU A 38 -3.85 5.08 -10.18
C GLU A 38 -3.56 6.29 -9.29
N ALA A 39 -3.88 6.21 -8.00
CA ALA A 39 -3.57 7.25 -7.02
C ALA A 39 -2.07 7.31 -6.64
N GLY A 40 -1.28 6.33 -7.07
CA GLY A 40 0.17 6.29 -6.88
C GLY A 40 0.65 5.35 -5.78
N ALA A 41 -0.14 4.35 -5.36
CA ALA A 41 0.32 3.34 -4.42
C ALA A 41 1.56 2.62 -4.98
N ASP A 42 2.61 2.49 -4.16
CA ASP A 42 3.84 1.81 -4.56
C ASP A 42 3.64 0.29 -4.62
N MET A 43 2.74 -0.23 -3.79
CA MET A 43 2.36 -1.64 -3.74
C MET A 43 0.91 -1.81 -3.29
N ILE A 44 0.23 -2.80 -3.85
CA ILE A 44 -1.08 -3.26 -3.36
C ILE A 44 -0.88 -4.49 -2.47
N ALA A 45 -1.55 -4.52 -1.32
CA ALA A 45 -1.61 -5.67 -0.44
C ALA A 45 -3.07 -6.06 -0.16
N GLU A 46 -3.35 -7.36 -0.12
CA GLU A 46 -4.66 -7.91 0.22
C GLU A 46 -4.79 -8.26 1.70
N SER A 47 -3.68 -8.23 2.44
CA SER A 47 -3.63 -8.49 3.88
C SER A 47 -2.49 -7.74 4.56
N PHE A 48 -2.59 -7.62 5.89
CA PHE A 48 -1.49 -7.09 6.69
C PHE A 48 -0.26 -8.02 6.71
N ASP A 49 -0.46 -9.33 6.53
CA ASP A 49 0.64 -10.29 6.45
C ASP A 49 1.51 -10.06 5.21
N GLN A 50 0.91 -9.74 4.06
CA GLN A 50 1.65 -9.37 2.86
C GLN A 50 2.47 -8.09 3.08
N ILE A 51 1.92 -7.10 3.78
CA ILE A 51 2.67 -5.88 4.15
C ILE A 51 3.86 -6.24 5.06
N ALA A 52 3.63 -7.06 6.09
CA ALA A 52 4.67 -7.47 7.02
C ALA A 52 5.82 -8.20 6.28
N GLU A 53 5.50 -9.05 5.31
CA GLU A 53 6.51 -9.74 4.51
C GLU A 53 7.36 -8.78 3.66
N VAL A 54 6.71 -7.84 2.97
CA VAL A 54 7.43 -6.81 2.20
C VAL A 54 8.35 -5.98 3.09
N LEU A 55 7.88 -5.60 4.29
CA LEU A 55 8.69 -4.84 5.24
C LEU A 55 9.90 -5.65 5.72
N ARG A 56 9.74 -6.94 6.04
CA ARG A 56 10.86 -7.82 6.39
C ARG A 56 11.90 -7.87 5.28
N LEU A 57 11.47 -8.09 4.03
CA LEU A 57 12.37 -8.15 2.88
C LEU A 57 13.11 -6.83 2.66
N LYS A 58 12.40 -5.69 2.73
CA LYS A 58 13.02 -4.36 2.54
C LYS A 58 14.01 -4.02 3.66
N ILE A 59 13.67 -4.33 4.91
CA ILE A 59 14.58 -4.11 6.05
C ILE A 59 15.81 -5.01 5.93
N ALA A 60 15.64 -6.31 5.65
CA ALA A 60 16.74 -7.23 5.46
C ALA A 60 17.67 -6.79 4.31
N SER A 61 17.12 -6.26 3.22
CA SER A 61 17.91 -5.73 2.10
C SER A 61 18.68 -4.44 2.42
N ALA A 62 18.27 -3.68 3.43
CA ALA A 62 18.90 -2.42 3.80
C ALA A 62 20.06 -2.58 4.81
N ILE A 63 20.21 -3.77 5.39
CA ILE A 63 21.21 -4.08 6.43
C ILE A 63 22.36 -4.94 5.85
N ASN A 64 22.23 -5.44 4.61
CA ASN A 64 23.30 -6.08 3.85
C ASN A 64 23.96 -5.10 2.90
#